data_AF-A0A926EHL7-F1
#
_entry.id   AF-A0A926EHL7-F1
#
_cell.length_a   1.000
_cell.length_b   1.000
_cell.length_c   1.000
_cell.angle_alpha   90.00
_cell.angle_beta   90.00
_cell.angle_gamma   90.00
#
_symmetry.space_group_name_H-M   'P 1'
#
loop_
_entity.id
_entity.type
_entity.pdbx_description
1 polymer ?
#
loop_
_entity_poly.entity_id
_entity_poly.type
_entity_poly.pdbx_seq_one_letter_code
_entity_poly.pdbx_strand_id
1 'polypeptide(L)' 'MDSYNTKNLFRLIGEDKTGKVKRLLDFSSRPKDIANPWYTGNFDVTYEDIVEGCEALLNFLWLTL' A
#
# COMPACT_ATOMS: atom_id res chain seq x y z
N MET A 1 -0.38 2.29 -2.55
CA MET A 1 0.99 2.47 -3.05
C MET A 1 1.63 3.63 -2.30
N ASP A 2 1.10 4.84 -2.41
CA ASP A 2 1.57 5.99 -1.64
C ASP A 2 0.43 6.82 -1.02
N SER A 3 0.80 7.80 -0.20
CA SER A 3 -0.12 8.74 0.46
C SER A 3 -0.86 9.67 -0.50
N TYR A 4 -0.26 10.01 -1.66
CA TYR A 4 -0.90 10.80 -2.69
C TYR A 4 -2.04 10.04 -3.37
N ASN A 5 -1.90 8.73 -3.60
CA ASN A 5 -2.97 7.88 -4.11
C ASN A 5 -4.16 7.89 -3.16
N THR A 6 -3.93 7.71 -1.86
CA THR A 6 -4.99 7.74 -0.84
C THR A 6 -5.70 9.09 -0.83
N LYS A 7 -4.96 10.20 -0.85
CA LYS A 7 -5.51 11.55 -0.91
C LYS A 7 -6.35 11.78 -2.17
N ASN A 8 -5.87 11.34 -3.33
CA ASN A 8 -6.59 11.47 -4.59
C ASN A 8 -7.83 10.56 -4.64
N LEU A 9 -7.75 9.36 -4.07
CA LEU A 9 -8.88 8.47 -3.94
C LEU A 9 -9.99 9.11 -3.09
N PHE A 10 -9.66 9.71 -1.94
CA PHE A 10 -10.66 10.41 -1.10
C PHE A 10 -11.27 11.64 -1.77
N ARG A 11 -10.58 12.28 -2.71
CA ARG A 11 -11.20 13.33 -3.54
C ARG A 11 -12.24 12.77 -4.52
N LEU A 12 -12.09 11.51 -4.94
CA LEU A 12 -13.00 10.84 -5.89
C LEU A 12 -14.18 10.18 -5.17
N ILE A 13 -13.92 9.46 -4.08
CA ILE A 13 -14.93 8.61 -3.41
C ILE A 13 -15.47 9.22 -2.11
N GLY A 14 -14.91 10.34 -1.66
CA GLY A 14 -15.20 10.91 -0.35
C GLY A 14 -14.48 10.18 0.79
N GLU A 15 -15.00 10.33 2.00
CA GLU A 15 -14.45 9.74 3.22
C GLU A 15 -14.65 8.22 3.29
N ASP A 16 -13.63 7.49 3.74
CA ASP A 16 -13.74 6.05 4.01
C ASP A 16 -14.23 5.77 5.43
N LYS A 17 -15.56 5.75 5.59
CA LYS A 17 -16.22 5.48 6.87
C LYS A 17 -16.06 4.05 7.38
N THR A 18 -15.68 3.13 6.49
CA THR A 18 -15.60 1.70 6.80
C THR A 18 -14.17 1.19 6.96
N GLY A 19 -13.16 2.05 6.80
CA GLY A 19 -11.75 1.69 6.92
C GLY A 19 -11.27 0.70 5.85
N LYS A 20 -11.92 0.68 4.68
CA LYS A 20 -11.58 -0.22 3.55
C LYS A 20 -10.37 0.25 2.73
N VAL A 21 -10.04 1.54 2.77
CA VAL A 21 -8.91 2.10 2.04
C VAL A 21 -7.64 1.90 2.85
N LYS A 22 -6.73 1.08 2.31
CA LYS A 22 -5.42 0.78 2.88
C LYS A 22 -4.35 0.91 1.80
N ARG A 23 -3.14 1.35 2.17
CA ARG A 23 -1.96 1.18 1.31
C ARG A 23 -1.44 -0.25 1.47
N LEU A 24 -0.76 -0.75 0.44
CA LEU A 24 -0.32 -2.14 0.42
C LEU A 24 0.65 -2.47 1.57
N LEU A 25 1.60 -1.59 1.87
CA LEU A 25 2.52 -1.77 3.01
C LEU A 25 1.91 -1.44 4.37
N ASP A 26 0.66 -0.95 4.46
CA ASP A 26 -0.01 -0.80 5.77
C ASP A 26 -0.24 -2.15 6.45
N PHE A 27 -0.17 -3.26 5.71
CA PHE A 27 -0.24 -4.63 6.24
C PHE A 27 1.12 -5.17 6.71
N SER A 28 2.23 -4.55 6.30
CA SER A 28 3.58 -5.06 6.62
C SER A 28 4.05 -4.63 8.00
N SER A 29 5.18 -5.20 8.45
CA SER A 29 5.83 -4.79 9.71
C SER A 29 6.44 -3.39 9.65
N ARG A 30 6.58 -2.81 8.45
CA ARG A 30 7.15 -1.48 8.20
C ARG A 30 6.23 -0.64 7.32
N PRO A 31 5.12 -0.10 7.86
CA PRO A 31 4.21 0.73 7.09
C PRO A 31 4.90 1.96 6.49
N LYS A 32 4.90 2.04 5.16
CA LYS A 32 5.48 3.16 4.40
C LYS A 32 4.81 3.32 3.03
N ASP A 33 5.13 4.43 2.36
CA ASP A 33 4.84 4.57 0.94
C ASP A 33 5.79 3.66 0.14
N ILE A 34 5.25 3.04 -0.92
CA ILE A 34 6.02 2.27 -1.89
C ILE A 34 6.85 3.23 -2.74
N ALA A 35 8.12 2.89 -2.94
CA ALA A 35 9.01 3.71 -3.75
C ALA A 35 8.44 3.89 -5.17
N ASN A 36 8.41 5.15 -5.64
CA ASN A 36 7.97 5.45 -7.00
C ASN A 36 9.15 5.31 -7.97
N PRO A 37 9.14 4.30 -8.86
CA PRO A 37 10.29 3.99 -9.72
C PRO A 37 10.50 5.07 -10.79
N TRP A 38 9.49 5.88 -11.10
CA TRP A 38 9.59 6.95 -12.10
C TRP A 38 10.49 8.11 -11.63
N TYR A 39 10.59 8.32 -10.32
CA TYR A 39 11.43 9.37 -9.75
C TYR A 39 12.82 8.87 -9.34
N THR A 40 12.94 7.60 -8.96
CA THR A 40 14.21 7.02 -8.51
C THR A 40 14.98 6.34 -9.64
N GLY A 41 14.31 5.92 -10.72
CA GLY A 41 14.87 5.04 -11.74
C GLY A 41 15.14 3.62 -11.25
N ASN A 42 14.84 3.31 -9.99
CA ASN A 42 15.15 2.05 -9.34
C ASN A 42 13.85 1.25 -9.13
N PHE A 43 13.63 0.27 -10.00
CA PHE A 43 12.47 -0.61 -9.94
C PHE A 43 12.64 -1.76 -8.94
N ASP A 44 13.86 -2.09 -8.53
CA ASP A 44 14.12 -3.18 -7.59
C ASP A 44 13.52 -2.83 -6.22
N VAL A 45 13.71 -1.59 -5.75
CA VAL A 45 13.12 -1.13 -4.48
C VAL A 45 11.59 -1.15 -4.56
N THR A 46 11.00 -0.73 -5.68
CA THR A 46 9.55 -0.80 -5.89
C THR A 46 9.06 -2.25 -5.88
N TYR A 47 9.81 -3.16 -6.50
CA TYR A 47 9.48 -4.59 -6.55
C TYR A 47 9.53 -5.21 -5.15
N GLU A 48 10.61 -4.99 -4.39
CA GLU A 48 10.75 -5.47 -3.01
C GLU A 48 9.59 -4.97 -2.12
N ASP A 49 9.24 -3.69 -2.23
CA ASP A 49 8.13 -3.09 -1.52
C ASP A 49 6.76 -3.72 -1.88
N ILE A 50 6.55 -4.05 -3.16
CA ILE A 50 5.32 -4.72 -3.61
C ILE A 50 5.26 -6.15 -3.08
N VAL A 51 6.36 -6.90 -3.15
CA VAL A 51 6.42 -8.28 -2.65
C VAL A 51 6.14 -8.33 -1.16
N GLU A 52 6.83 -7.51 -0.36
CA GLU A 52 6.62 -7.41 1.10
C GLU A 52 5.14 -7.14 1.42
N GLY A 53 4.53 -6.19 0.71
CA GLY A 53 3.14 -5.83 0.95
C GLY A 53 2.13 -6.89 0.52
N CYS A 54 2.38 -7.62 -0.57
CA CYS A 54 1.53 -8.73 -1.01
C CYS A 54 1.58 -9.91 -0.03
N GLU A 55 2.77 -10.29 0.43
CA GLU A 55 2.94 -11.35 1.44
C GLU A 55 2.26 -10.97 2.75
N ALA A 56 2.41 -9.72 3.18
CA ALA A 56 1.79 -9.22 4.40
C ALA A 56 0.26 -9.18 4.30
N LEU A 57 -0.29 -8.74 3.17
CA LEU A 57 -1.73 -8.76 2.92
C LEU A 57 -2.28 -10.20 2.93
N LEU A 58 -1.59 -11.14 2.29
CA LEU A 58 -2.00 -12.54 2.26
C LEU A 58 -2.05 -13.14 3.68
N ASN A 59 -1.01 -12.88 4.47
CA ASN A 59 -0.96 -13.28 5.88
C ASN A 59 -2.09 -12.66 6.71
N PHE A 60 -2.36 -11.36 6.52
CA PHE A 60 -3.48 -10.69 7.19
C PHE A 60 -4.81 -11.36 6.87
N LEU A 61 -5.08 -11.64 5.59
CA LEU A 61 -6.32 -12.28 5.15
C LEU A 61 -6.49 -13.67 5.75
N TRP A 62 -5.43 -14.48 5.79
CA TRP A 62 -5.47 -15.81 6.41
C TRP A 62 -5.70 -15.79 7.92
N LEU A 63 -5.22 -14.76 8.63
CA LEU A 63 -5.46 -14.62 10.08
C LEU A 63 -6.85 -14.09 10.42
N THR A 64 -7.54 -13.48 9.46
CA THR A 64 -8.89 -12.90 9.64
C THR A 64 -10.03 -13.83 9.18
N LEU A 65 -9.70 -15.00 8.64
CA LEU A 65 -10.62 -16.08 8.26
C LEU A 65 -10.67 -17.14 9.34
#